data_AF-A0A3P9MNB6-F1
#
_entry.id   AF-A0A3P9MNB6-F1
#
_cell.length_a   1.000
_cell.length_b   1.000
_cell.length_c   1.000
_cell.angle_alpha   90.00
_cell.angle_beta   90.00
_cell.angle_gamma   90.00
#
_symmetry.space_group_name_H-M   'P 1'
#
loop_
_entity.id
_entity.type
_entity.pdbx_description
1 polymer ?
#
loop_
_entity_poly.entity_id
_entity_poly.type
_entity_poly.pdbx_seq_one_letter_code
_entity_poly.pdbx_strand_id
1 'polypeptide(L)'
;MFKFQKEVAHIFQRVGSRIAVSPDLSVLLHLALLELAMLPQDVRSHKTARVSEPFCETEGSQVPARRQKNRDFPAIARRRRSGSAPERRVNCVLVGDGAVGKSSLIVSYTTNGYPSEYVPTAFDNFTVVVVVDGKPVRLQLCDTAGQKWGLLDGSVNDELELLRPLCYRNADVFLLCYSVVRPCSFTNLTDKWLPEILQHCPGAPLVLVGTQLDLREDVQVLIQLAQKQQRPVSTEEGQRLAQELGAAAFAECSALTQKNLKDTFDSAILASFQQAESVTVQQQRMTLLRKTPDKIKNLSETWWRKIGCLVGEQSCQTK
;
A
#
# COMPACT_ATOMS: atom_id res chain seq x y z
N MET A 1 26.17 -3.27 6.36
CA MET A 1 26.23 -4.74 6.56
C MET A 1 26.53 -5.16 8.00
N PHE A 2 27.61 -4.70 8.66
CA PHE A 2 27.96 -5.15 10.02
C PHE A 2 26.93 -4.84 11.14
N LYS A 3 26.12 -3.78 11.01
CA LYS A 3 25.02 -3.50 11.95
C LYS A 3 23.81 -4.43 11.75
N PHE A 4 23.53 -4.81 10.50
CA PHE A 4 22.42 -5.69 10.14
C PHE A 4 22.68 -7.14 10.59
N GLN A 5 23.92 -7.62 10.42
CA GLN A 5 24.31 -8.94 10.93
C GLN A 5 24.26 -9.02 12.47
N LYS A 6 24.61 -7.93 13.18
CA LYS A 6 24.51 -7.88 14.65
C LYS A 6 23.05 -7.83 15.15
N GLU A 7 22.15 -7.14 14.46
CA GLU A 7 20.72 -7.13 14.81
C GLU A 7 20.05 -8.48 14.54
N VAL A 8 20.34 -9.12 13.41
CA VAL A 8 19.79 -10.44 13.07
C VAL A 8 20.30 -11.51 14.05
N ALA A 9 21.60 -11.49 14.41
CA ALA A 9 22.16 -12.39 15.42
C ALA A 9 21.54 -12.19 16.82
N HIS A 10 21.28 -10.93 17.20
CA HIS A 10 20.67 -10.60 18.49
C HIS A 10 19.17 -10.98 18.55
N ILE A 11 18.45 -10.91 17.43
CA ILE A 11 17.07 -11.40 17.31
C ILE A 11 17.04 -12.93 17.42
N PHE A 12 17.97 -13.64 16.76
CA PHE A 12 18.08 -15.10 16.85
C PHE A 12 18.43 -15.59 18.27
N GLN A 13 19.35 -14.92 18.97
CA GLN A 13 19.67 -15.24 20.37
C GLN A 13 18.46 -15.06 21.31
N ARG A 14 17.58 -14.10 21.01
CA ARG A 14 16.37 -13.83 21.81
C ARG A 14 15.22 -14.79 21.53
N VAL A 15 15.12 -15.29 20.30
CA VAL A 15 14.07 -16.21 19.86
C VAL A 15 14.44 -17.66 20.16
N GLY A 16 15.72 -18.03 20.03
CA GLY A 16 16.23 -19.38 20.32
C GLY A 16 16.12 -19.82 21.78
N SER A 17 16.06 -18.89 22.75
CA SER A 17 15.92 -19.23 24.17
C SER A 17 14.47 -19.53 24.60
N ARG A 18 13.47 -19.38 23.72
CA ARG A 18 12.05 -19.51 24.06
C ARG A 18 11.26 -20.52 23.23
N ILE A 19 11.91 -21.17 22.27
CA ILE A 19 11.28 -22.19 21.45
C ILE A 19 12.14 -23.44 21.58
N ALA A 20 11.57 -24.51 22.13
CA ALA A 20 12.14 -25.84 22.05
C ALA A 20 12.04 -26.28 20.58
N VAL A 21 13.00 -25.82 19.78
CA VAL A 21 13.12 -26.22 18.38
C VAL A 21 13.65 -27.66 18.37
N SER A 22 13.03 -28.53 17.58
CA SER A 22 13.47 -29.92 17.45
C SER A 22 14.97 -29.98 17.08
N PRO A 23 15.72 -31.00 17.55
CA PRO A 23 17.15 -31.10 17.32
C PRO A 23 17.54 -30.96 15.84
N ASP A 24 16.67 -31.38 14.92
CA ASP A 24 16.88 -31.32 13.47
C ASP A 24 16.89 -29.89 12.89
N LEU A 25 16.07 -28.96 13.41
CA LEU A 25 16.07 -27.57 12.94
C LEU A 25 17.28 -26.78 13.48
N SER A 26 17.83 -27.15 14.64
CA SER A 26 19.03 -26.49 15.17
C SER A 26 20.27 -26.84 14.35
N VAL A 27 20.34 -28.08 13.83
CA VAL A 27 21.41 -28.56 12.95
C VAL A 27 21.33 -27.90 11.58
N LEU A 28 20.12 -27.76 11.00
CA LEU A 28 19.91 -27.05 9.74
C LEU A 28 20.26 -25.57 9.83
N LEU A 29 19.93 -24.92 10.96
CA LEU A 29 20.27 -23.52 11.18
C LEU A 29 21.79 -23.32 11.41
N HIS A 30 22.46 -24.28 12.07
CA HIS A 30 23.92 -24.25 12.20
C HIS A 30 24.63 -24.48 10.87
N LEU A 31 24.13 -25.38 10.02
CA LEU A 31 24.68 -25.63 8.69
C LEU A 31 24.51 -24.42 7.75
N ALA A 32 23.34 -23.76 7.77
CA ALA A 32 23.10 -22.53 7.00
C ALA A 32 24.00 -21.37 7.44
N LEU A 33 24.33 -21.27 8.73
CA LEU A 33 25.28 -20.28 9.25
C LEU A 33 26.74 -20.60 8.89
N LEU A 34 27.10 -21.89 8.81
CA LEU A 34 28.43 -22.34 8.36
C LEU A 34 28.64 -22.10 6.86
N GLU A 35 27.60 -22.25 6.04
CA GLU A 35 27.65 -21.96 4.60
C GLU A 35 27.85 -20.46 4.31
N LEU A 36 27.17 -19.59 5.07
CA LEU A 36 27.34 -18.14 4.97
C LEU A 36 28.71 -17.65 5.47
N ALA A 37 29.37 -18.41 6.35
CA ALA A 37 30.72 -18.13 6.85
C ALA A 37 31.84 -18.60 5.90
N MET A 38 31.52 -19.43 4.89
CA MET A 38 32.47 -20.04 3.96
C MET A 38 32.49 -19.38 2.56
N LEU A 39 31.76 -18.29 2.35
CA LEU A 39 31.81 -17.56 1.08
C LEU A 39 33.21 -16.90 0.90
N PRO A 40 33.88 -17.13 -0.25
CA PRO A 40 35.28 -16.73 -0.43
C PRO A 40 35.42 -15.20 -0.47
N GLN A 41 36.42 -14.70 0.25
CA GLN A 41 36.96 -13.34 0.07
C GLN A 41 38.12 -13.38 -0.92
N ASP A 42 38.00 -12.66 -2.04
CA ASP A 42 39.08 -11.99 -2.80
C ASP A 42 38.42 -11.37 -4.07
N VAL A 43 38.54 -10.10 -4.45
CA VAL A 43 39.63 -9.09 -4.58
C VAL A 43 40.65 -9.38 -5.69
N ARG A 44 40.44 -8.78 -6.88
CA ARG A 44 41.39 -7.96 -7.70
C ARG A 44 40.78 -7.70 -9.09
N SER A 45 40.52 -6.46 -9.47
CA SER A 45 41.43 -5.45 -10.04
C SER A 45 42.07 -5.83 -11.38
N HIS A 46 41.58 -5.21 -12.46
CA HIS A 46 42.39 -4.87 -13.63
C HIS A 46 41.98 -3.47 -14.14
N LYS A 47 42.95 -2.54 -14.09
CA LYS A 47 42.95 -1.21 -14.76
C LYS A 47 43.25 -1.40 -16.25
N THR A 48 42.60 -0.68 -17.17
CA THR A 48 43.05 0.53 -17.91
C THR A 48 42.02 0.71 -19.07
N ALA A 49 41.59 1.88 -19.54
CA ALA A 49 42.35 3.05 -19.97
C ALA A 49 41.54 4.36 -19.89
N ARG A 50 42.28 5.48 -19.81
CA ARG A 50 41.85 6.88 -19.78
C ARG A 50 41.27 7.34 -21.13
N VAL A 51 40.33 8.29 -21.12
CA VAL A 51 40.40 9.57 -21.85
C VAL A 51 39.55 10.65 -21.11
N SER A 52 40.29 11.65 -20.61
CA SER A 52 39.98 13.05 -20.23
C SER A 52 38.60 13.54 -19.78
N GLU A 53 38.59 14.13 -18.57
CA GLU A 53 37.66 15.15 -18.07
C GLU A 53 37.88 16.54 -18.71
N PRO A 54 37.06 17.55 -18.34
CA PRO A 54 37.52 18.43 -17.25
C PRO A 54 36.49 18.68 -16.13
N PHE A 55 36.91 18.30 -14.93
CA PHE A 55 36.82 18.93 -13.61
C PHE A 55 36.07 20.27 -13.46
N CYS A 56 35.21 20.32 -12.44
CA CYS A 56 35.19 21.45 -11.49
C CYS A 56 34.79 20.92 -10.10
N GLU A 57 35.77 20.85 -9.19
CA GLU A 57 35.57 20.57 -7.77
C GLU A 57 34.98 21.79 -7.06
N THR A 58 34.11 21.55 -6.08
CA THR A 58 34.14 22.31 -4.83
C THR A 58 33.60 21.46 -3.68
N GLU A 59 34.55 21.12 -2.81
CA GLU A 59 34.53 20.88 -1.37
C GLU A 59 33.34 20.20 -0.67
N GLY A 60 33.72 19.30 0.22
CA GLY A 60 32.83 18.44 0.96
C GLY A 60 32.05 19.14 2.08
N SER A 61 30.97 18.48 2.47
CA SER A 61 30.49 18.60 3.84
C SER A 61 29.92 17.28 4.33
N GLN A 62 30.29 16.97 5.57
CA GLN A 62 30.01 15.75 6.30
C GLN A 62 28.50 15.50 6.39
N VAL A 63 28.07 14.25 6.17
CA VAL A 63 26.69 13.83 6.43
C VAL A 63 26.52 13.58 7.93
N PRO A 64 25.67 14.33 8.67
CA PRO A 64 25.43 14.06 10.08
C PRO A 64 24.48 12.88 10.27
N ALA A 65 24.62 12.22 11.42
CA ALA A 65 23.82 11.08 11.84
C ALA A 65 22.31 11.37 11.95
N ARG A 66 21.52 10.35 11.59
CA ARG A 66 20.13 10.04 11.97
C ARG A 66 19.45 11.08 12.87
N ARG A 67 18.56 11.89 12.27
CA ARG A 67 17.60 12.71 13.00
C ARG A 67 16.18 12.38 12.55
N GLN A 68 15.42 11.71 13.42
CA GLN A 68 13.95 11.71 13.37
C GLN A 68 13.51 13.18 13.33
N LYS A 69 12.92 13.61 12.22
CA LYS A 69 12.34 14.94 12.10
C LYS A 69 10.84 14.76 11.91
N ASN A 70 10.12 14.64 13.03
CA ASN A 70 8.71 14.99 13.07
C ASN A 70 8.62 16.44 12.56
N ARG A 71 7.86 16.67 11.48
CA ARG A 71 7.53 18.03 11.06
C ARG A 71 6.42 18.55 11.98
N ASP A 72 6.78 19.52 12.80
CA ASP A 72 5.83 20.38 13.50
C ASP A 72 5.23 21.39 12.50
N PHE A 73 3.92 21.36 12.31
CA PHE A 73 3.12 22.44 11.71
C PHE A 73 2.59 23.35 12.83
N PRO A 74 2.28 24.64 12.56
CA PRO A 74 2.19 25.66 13.59
C PRO A 74 1.13 25.35 14.65
N ALA A 75 1.51 25.60 15.90
CA ALA A 75 0.71 25.32 17.09
C ALA A 75 -0.63 26.07 17.06
N ILE A 76 -1.71 25.33 16.77
CA ILE A 76 -3.06 25.79 17.11
C ILE A 76 -3.17 25.78 18.63
N ALA A 77 -3.45 26.95 19.19
CA ALA A 77 -3.55 27.23 20.61
C ALA A 77 -4.36 26.15 21.36
N ARG A 78 -3.77 25.63 22.45
CA ARG A 78 -4.42 24.68 23.37
C ARG A 78 -5.72 25.29 23.91
N ARG A 79 -6.86 24.80 23.46
CA ARG A 79 -8.16 25.03 24.12
C ARG A 79 -8.85 23.70 24.41
N ARG A 80 -8.94 23.44 25.72
CA ARG A 80 -9.82 22.52 26.47
C ARG A 80 -10.07 21.12 25.90
N ARG A 81 -9.64 20.10 26.66
CA ARG A 81 -10.06 18.70 26.54
C ARG A 81 -11.59 18.58 26.62
N SER A 82 -12.26 18.57 25.48
CA SER A 82 -13.52 17.85 25.30
C SER A 82 -13.16 16.42 24.89
N GLY A 83 -13.81 15.40 25.45
CA GLY A 83 -13.53 13.99 25.16
C GLY A 83 -13.34 13.76 23.67
N SER A 84 -12.10 13.47 23.26
CA SER A 84 -11.77 13.32 21.85
C SER A 84 -12.45 12.06 21.34
N ALA A 85 -13.42 12.22 20.44
CA ALA A 85 -13.90 11.11 19.63
C ALA A 85 -12.69 10.32 19.09
N PRO A 86 -12.75 8.98 19.05
CA PRO A 86 -11.61 8.17 18.62
C PRO A 86 -11.12 8.65 17.25
N GLU A 87 -9.81 8.92 17.16
CA GLU A 87 -9.13 9.27 15.91
C GLU A 87 -9.44 8.19 14.87
N ARG A 88 -10.09 8.57 13.75
CA ARG A 88 -10.40 7.61 12.69
C ARG A 88 -9.09 7.13 12.07
N ARG A 89 -8.97 5.82 11.88
CA ARG A 89 -7.80 5.17 11.27
C ARG A 89 -8.25 4.50 9.98
N VAL A 90 -7.40 4.59 8.96
CA VAL A 90 -7.61 3.93 7.67
C VAL A 90 -6.32 3.22 7.30
N ASN A 91 -6.40 1.90 7.10
CA ASN A 91 -5.32 1.07 6.60
C ASN A 91 -5.51 0.89 5.09
N CYS A 92 -4.67 1.55 4.31
CA CYS A 92 -4.67 1.49 2.86
C CYS A 92 -3.49 0.64 2.39
N VAL A 93 -3.78 -0.41 1.61
CA VAL A 93 -2.77 -1.32 1.07
C VAL A 93 -2.60 -1.09 -0.43
N LEU A 94 -1.37 -0.85 -0.86
CA LEU A 94 -1.05 -0.70 -2.28
C LEU A 94 -0.57 -2.03 -2.84
N VAL A 95 -1.21 -2.49 -3.92
CA VAL A 95 -0.92 -3.78 -4.58
C VAL A 95 -0.85 -3.59 -6.09
N GLY A 96 -0.13 -4.48 -6.77
CA GLY A 96 0.13 -4.37 -8.21
C GLY A 96 1.56 -4.76 -8.56
N ASP A 97 1.87 -4.83 -9.85
CA ASP A 97 3.16 -5.31 -10.36
C ASP A 97 4.38 -4.56 -9.81
N GLY A 98 5.54 -5.20 -9.91
CA GLY A 98 6.81 -4.57 -9.58
C GLY A 98 7.08 -3.39 -10.51
N ALA A 99 7.72 -2.34 -9.99
CA ALA A 99 8.09 -1.14 -10.75
C ALA A 99 6.92 -0.40 -11.45
N VAL A 100 5.67 -0.58 -11.02
CA VAL A 100 4.55 0.29 -11.42
C VAL A 100 4.54 1.62 -10.65
N GLY A 101 5.38 1.78 -9.63
CA GLY A 101 5.54 3.06 -8.91
C GLY A 101 4.69 3.20 -7.64
N LYS A 102 4.28 2.10 -7.00
CA LYS A 102 3.58 2.11 -5.69
C LYS A 102 4.38 2.85 -4.61
N SER A 103 5.65 2.49 -4.45
CA SER A 103 6.58 3.10 -3.50
C SER A 103 6.81 4.57 -3.81
N SER A 104 7.01 4.92 -5.09
CA SER A 104 7.13 6.31 -5.54
C SER A 104 5.86 7.12 -5.24
N LEU A 105 4.67 6.52 -5.36
CA LEU A 105 3.39 7.13 -5.03
C LEU A 105 3.31 7.48 -3.54
N ILE A 106 3.66 6.52 -2.67
CA ILE A 106 3.66 6.71 -1.21
C ILE A 106 4.70 7.76 -0.79
N VAL A 107 5.93 7.66 -1.29
CA VAL A 107 7.01 8.60 -0.96
C VAL A 107 6.65 10.01 -1.41
N SER A 108 6.13 10.16 -2.64
CA SER A 108 5.70 11.46 -3.16
C SER A 108 4.59 12.08 -2.32
N TYR A 109 3.62 11.28 -1.90
CA TYR A 109 2.51 11.74 -1.09
C TYR A 109 2.92 12.12 0.33
N THR A 110 3.85 11.36 0.93
CA THR A 110 4.27 11.55 2.32
C THR A 110 5.33 12.65 2.49
N THR A 111 6.15 12.91 1.46
CA THR A 111 7.29 13.82 1.56
C THR A 111 7.16 15.09 0.70
N ASN A 112 6.14 15.20 -0.15
CA ASN A 112 6.04 16.20 -1.22
C ASN A 112 7.27 16.21 -2.15
N GLY A 113 7.93 15.06 -2.32
CA GLY A 113 9.14 14.92 -3.14
C GLY A 113 9.22 13.54 -3.80
N TYR A 114 9.90 13.45 -4.94
CA TYR A 114 10.03 12.20 -5.68
C TYR A 114 11.35 11.48 -5.33
N PRO A 115 11.37 10.14 -5.17
CA PRO A 115 12.61 9.42 -4.87
C PRO A 115 13.60 9.53 -6.05
N SER A 116 14.84 9.91 -5.77
CA SER A 116 15.90 10.03 -6.78
C SER A 116 16.49 8.69 -7.21
N GLU A 117 16.39 7.66 -6.37
CA GLU A 117 16.92 6.32 -6.62
C GLU A 117 15.83 5.27 -6.43
N TYR A 118 15.80 4.28 -7.32
CA TYR A 118 14.90 3.13 -7.20
C TYR A 118 15.52 2.09 -6.27
N VAL A 119 14.85 1.84 -5.15
CA VAL A 119 15.14 0.73 -4.24
C VAL A 119 13.96 -0.23 -4.30
N PRO A 120 14.16 -1.53 -4.64
CA PRO A 120 13.08 -2.52 -4.60
C PRO A 120 12.50 -2.67 -3.21
N THR A 121 11.18 -2.55 -3.08
CA THR A 121 10.47 -2.74 -1.81
C THR A 121 10.25 -4.23 -1.53
N ALA A 122 10.62 -4.67 -0.32
CA ALA A 122 10.12 -5.92 0.26
C ALA A 122 8.77 -5.68 0.94
N PHE A 123 8.76 -4.78 1.93
CA PHE A 123 7.58 -4.39 2.69
C PHE A 123 7.88 -3.12 3.50
N ASP A 124 7.01 -2.11 3.43
CA ASP A 124 7.15 -0.89 4.24
C ASP A 124 5.79 -0.36 4.72
N ASN A 125 5.77 0.20 5.93
CA ASN A 125 4.59 0.86 6.49
C ASN A 125 4.87 2.35 6.74
N PHE A 126 4.02 3.20 6.18
CA PHE A 126 4.06 4.65 6.38
C PHE A 126 2.80 5.09 7.13
N THR A 127 2.90 6.17 7.90
CA THR A 127 1.76 6.74 8.61
C THR A 127 1.75 8.24 8.42
N VAL A 128 0.62 8.76 7.97
CA VAL A 128 0.36 10.19 7.80
C VAL A 128 -0.96 10.56 8.44
N VAL A 129 -1.08 11.81 8.87
CA VAL A 129 -2.32 12.37 9.39
C VAL A 129 -2.86 13.35 8.36
N VAL A 130 -4.07 13.10 7.91
CA VAL A 130 -4.77 13.89 6.90
C VAL A 130 -6.05 14.45 7.51
N VAL A 131 -6.53 15.59 7.02
CA VAL A 131 -7.77 16.20 7.52
C VAL A 131 -8.87 15.96 6.51
N VAL A 132 -9.93 15.26 6.93
CA VAL A 132 -11.13 14.99 6.13
C VAL A 132 -12.33 15.53 6.89
N ASP A 133 -13.14 16.39 6.27
CA ASP A 133 -14.28 17.07 6.89
C ASP A 133 -13.93 17.78 8.22
N GLY A 134 -12.75 18.40 8.26
CA GLY A 134 -12.24 19.09 9.46
C GLY A 134 -11.81 18.17 10.61
N LYS A 135 -11.83 16.84 10.41
CA LYS A 135 -11.41 15.85 11.40
C LYS A 135 -10.09 15.19 10.99
N PRO A 136 -9.13 15.01 11.92
CA PRO A 136 -7.90 14.27 11.62
C PRO A 136 -8.21 12.78 11.44
N VAL A 137 -7.66 12.22 10.38
CA VAL A 137 -7.70 10.80 10.03
C VAL A 137 -6.25 10.32 9.94
N ARG A 138 -5.94 9.24 10.65
CA ARG A 138 -4.63 8.58 10.58
C ARG A 138 -4.66 7.56 9.44
N LEU A 139 -3.99 7.88 8.34
CA LEU A 139 -3.84 6.99 7.20
C LEU A 139 -2.54 6.20 7.35
N GLN A 140 -2.68 4.88 7.47
CA GLN A 140 -1.58 3.93 7.41
C GLN A 140 -1.48 3.40 5.99
N LEU A 141 -0.33 3.63 5.34
CA LEU A 141 -0.05 3.18 3.98
C LEU A 141 0.88 1.97 4.05
N CYS A 142 0.46 0.89 3.41
CA CYS A 142 1.20 -0.35 3.37
C CYS A 142 1.73 -0.57 1.94
N ASP A 143 3.04 -0.48 1.77
CA ASP A 143 3.73 -0.75 0.51
C ASP A 143 4.06 -2.23 0.41
N THR A 144 3.62 -2.87 -0.67
CA THR A 144 3.86 -4.29 -0.91
C THR A 144 4.78 -4.52 -2.10
N ALA A 145 5.66 -5.51 -1.99
CA ALA A 145 6.44 -5.98 -3.13
C ALA A 145 5.50 -6.45 -4.26
N GLY A 146 5.65 -5.81 -5.43
CA GLY A 146 4.98 -6.23 -6.67
C GLY A 146 5.80 -7.19 -7.52
N GLN A 147 7.07 -7.38 -7.19
CA GLN A 147 7.99 -8.24 -7.92
C GLN A 147 7.89 -9.67 -7.39
N LYS A 148 7.79 -10.63 -8.31
CA LYS A 148 8.33 -11.97 -8.10
C LYS A 148 9.84 -11.81 -8.23
N TRP A 149 10.63 -12.01 -7.17
CA TRP A 149 12.10 -11.94 -7.25
C TRP A 149 12.65 -13.22 -7.92
N GLY A 150 12.13 -13.52 -9.10
CA GLY A 150 12.34 -14.77 -9.84
C GLY A 150 13.61 -14.75 -10.69
N LEU A 151 14.70 -14.16 -10.22
CA LEU A 151 15.99 -14.29 -10.87
C LEU A 151 16.99 -14.75 -9.81
N LEU A 152 17.39 -16.02 -9.95
CA LEU A 152 18.28 -16.81 -9.10
C LEU A 152 17.51 -17.61 -8.03
N ASP A 153 17.23 -18.86 -8.38
CA ASP A 153 16.72 -19.93 -7.50
C ASP A 153 15.26 -19.78 -7.02
N GLY A 154 14.41 -20.71 -7.46
CA GLY A 154 12.97 -20.74 -7.19
C GLY A 154 12.57 -20.91 -5.72
N SER A 155 13.51 -21.01 -4.77
CA SER A 155 13.21 -21.35 -3.38
C SER A 155 12.91 -20.18 -2.44
N VAL A 156 13.32 -18.93 -2.74
CA VAL A 156 13.12 -17.78 -1.81
C VAL A 156 11.88 -16.93 -2.19
N ASN A 157 11.28 -17.23 -3.34
CA ASN A 157 10.20 -16.43 -3.92
C ASN A 157 8.84 -16.61 -3.27
N ASP A 158 8.56 -17.82 -2.78
CA ASP A 158 7.30 -18.12 -2.13
C ASP A 158 7.19 -17.38 -0.79
N GLU A 159 8.31 -17.15 -0.09
CA GLU A 159 8.29 -16.54 1.24
C GLU A 159 7.78 -15.10 1.23
N LEU A 160 8.18 -14.26 0.27
CA LEU A 160 7.73 -12.87 0.19
C LEU A 160 6.27 -12.75 -0.30
N GLU A 161 5.85 -13.61 -1.24
CA GLU A 161 4.44 -13.67 -1.64
C GLU A 161 3.55 -14.18 -0.49
N LEU A 162 4.06 -15.07 0.37
CA LEU A 162 3.39 -15.54 1.59
C LEU A 162 3.27 -14.46 2.68
N LEU A 163 4.19 -13.50 2.72
CA LEU A 163 4.13 -12.40 3.69
C LEU A 163 3.12 -11.31 3.29
N ARG A 164 2.84 -11.13 2.00
CA ARG A 164 1.91 -10.07 1.52
C ARG A 164 0.50 -10.20 2.11
N PRO A 165 -0.13 -11.38 2.20
CA PRO A 165 -1.40 -11.57 2.88
C PRO A 165 -1.47 -11.10 4.34
N LEU A 166 -0.34 -11.04 5.06
CA LEU A 166 -0.32 -10.52 6.44
C LEU A 166 -0.71 -9.05 6.51
N CYS A 167 -0.52 -8.31 5.41
CA CYS A 167 -0.85 -6.90 5.25
C CYS A 167 -2.35 -6.68 4.99
N TYR A 168 -3.03 -7.71 4.46
CA TYR A 168 -4.43 -7.63 4.04
C TYR A 168 -5.41 -7.72 5.22
N ARG A 169 -5.02 -8.39 6.33
CA ARG A 169 -5.90 -8.77 7.44
C ARG A 169 -6.73 -7.62 8.04
N ASN A 170 -6.22 -6.39 7.96
CA ASN A 170 -6.88 -5.19 8.48
C ASN A 170 -7.02 -4.09 7.41
N ALA A 171 -6.98 -4.45 6.12
CA ALA A 171 -7.10 -3.48 5.05
C ALA A 171 -8.52 -2.90 5.01
N ASP A 172 -8.62 -1.57 5.16
CA ASP A 172 -9.89 -0.85 5.02
C ASP A 172 -10.15 -0.46 3.56
N VAL A 173 -9.09 -0.40 2.73
CA VAL A 173 -9.17 -0.10 1.30
C VAL A 173 -7.90 -0.58 0.58
N PHE A 174 -8.06 -1.01 -0.68
CA PHE A 174 -6.96 -1.34 -1.57
C PHE A 174 -6.77 -0.29 -2.67
N LEU A 175 -5.52 0.07 -2.94
CA LEU A 175 -5.13 0.74 -4.19
C LEU A 175 -4.56 -0.31 -5.13
N LEU A 176 -5.34 -0.66 -6.16
CA LEU A 176 -4.94 -1.60 -7.19
C LEU A 176 -4.21 -0.85 -8.31
N CYS A 177 -2.89 -0.97 -8.37
CA CYS A 177 -2.03 -0.11 -9.17
C CYS A 177 -1.51 -0.80 -10.44
N TYR A 178 -1.58 -0.11 -11.57
CA TYR A 178 -0.90 -0.47 -12.82
C TYR A 178 -0.19 0.77 -13.41
N SER A 179 0.83 0.56 -14.24
CA SER A 179 1.45 1.68 -14.98
C SER A 179 0.75 1.89 -16.31
N VAL A 180 0.39 3.14 -16.62
CA VAL A 180 -0.28 3.47 -17.90
C VAL A 180 0.60 3.21 -19.12
N VAL A 181 1.92 3.13 -18.94
CA VAL A 181 2.89 2.83 -20.01
C VAL A 181 3.40 1.39 -19.98
N ARG A 182 2.79 0.52 -19.16
CA ARG A 182 3.13 -0.90 -19.10
C ARG A 182 1.86 -1.77 -19.23
N PRO A 183 1.41 -2.07 -20.46
CA PRO A 183 0.16 -2.79 -20.71
C PRO A 183 0.07 -4.16 -20.01
N CYS A 184 1.17 -4.90 -19.86
CA CYS A 184 1.14 -6.17 -19.13
C CYS A 184 0.74 -6.01 -17.65
N SER A 185 1.10 -4.89 -17.01
CA SER A 185 0.69 -4.63 -15.62
C SER A 185 -0.81 -4.37 -15.48
N PHE A 186 -1.46 -3.94 -16.57
CA PHE A 186 -2.91 -3.75 -16.64
C PHE A 186 -3.63 -5.10 -16.79
N THR A 187 -3.14 -5.99 -17.65
CA THR A 187 -3.66 -7.36 -17.78
C THR A 187 -3.49 -8.16 -16.48
N ASN A 188 -2.36 -8.01 -15.78
CA ASN A 188 -2.11 -8.70 -14.51
C ASN A 188 -3.07 -8.31 -13.38
N LEU A 189 -3.81 -7.19 -13.51
CA LEU A 189 -4.81 -6.80 -12.52
C LEU A 189 -5.92 -7.85 -12.40
N THR A 190 -6.44 -8.34 -13.53
CA THR A 190 -7.48 -9.37 -13.57
C THR A 190 -6.91 -10.76 -13.35
N ASP A 191 -5.73 -11.02 -13.88
CA ASP A 191 -5.17 -12.38 -13.95
C ASP A 191 -4.51 -12.79 -12.63
N LYS A 192 -4.03 -11.83 -11.84
CA LYS A 192 -3.30 -12.08 -10.59
C LYS A 192 -3.86 -11.30 -9.41
N TRP A 193 -3.83 -9.97 -9.48
CA TRP A 193 -3.94 -9.13 -8.28
C TRP A 193 -5.35 -9.12 -7.69
N LEU A 194 -6.38 -8.99 -8.53
CA LEU A 194 -7.75 -9.01 -8.05
C LEU A 194 -8.14 -10.37 -7.45
N PRO A 195 -7.88 -11.53 -8.08
CA PRO A 195 -8.09 -12.84 -7.46
C PRO A 195 -7.41 -12.97 -6.08
N GLU A 196 -6.16 -12.51 -5.96
CA GLU A 196 -5.41 -12.56 -4.69
C GLU A 196 -6.08 -11.72 -3.59
N ILE A 197 -6.54 -10.50 -3.91
CA ILE A 197 -7.27 -9.63 -2.98
C ILE A 197 -8.58 -10.30 -2.56
N LEU A 198 -9.37 -10.78 -3.52
CA LEU A 198 -10.68 -11.38 -3.25
C LEU A 198 -10.58 -12.66 -2.42
N GLN A 199 -9.50 -13.42 -2.58
CA GLN A 199 -9.24 -14.62 -1.77
C GLN A 199 -9.06 -14.28 -0.27
N HIS A 200 -8.45 -13.14 0.04
CA HIS A 200 -8.11 -12.78 1.42
C HIS A 200 -9.08 -11.76 2.05
N CYS A 201 -9.60 -10.85 1.24
CA CYS A 201 -10.41 -9.69 1.65
C CYS A 201 -11.53 -9.40 0.64
N PRO A 202 -12.51 -10.30 0.48
CA PRO A 202 -13.56 -10.16 -0.55
C PRO A 202 -14.48 -8.95 -0.34
N GLY A 203 -14.54 -8.39 0.87
CA GLY A 203 -15.43 -7.28 1.19
C GLY A 203 -14.80 -5.89 1.09
N ALA A 204 -13.47 -5.79 1.01
CA ALA A 204 -12.77 -4.51 1.07
C ALA A 204 -12.89 -3.73 -0.26
N PRO A 205 -13.16 -2.42 -0.23
CA PRO A 205 -13.27 -1.60 -1.42
C PRO A 205 -11.90 -1.48 -2.08
N LEU A 206 -11.92 -1.37 -3.39
CA LEU A 206 -10.73 -1.15 -4.20
C LEU A 206 -10.88 0.13 -5.02
N VAL A 207 -9.79 0.87 -5.14
CA VAL A 207 -9.65 1.98 -6.08
C VAL A 207 -8.64 1.54 -7.14
N LEU A 208 -9.04 1.59 -8.41
CA LEU A 208 -8.14 1.29 -9.52
C LEU A 208 -7.29 2.53 -9.82
N VAL A 209 -5.96 2.36 -9.86
CA VAL A 209 -5.01 3.47 -10.02
C VAL A 209 -4.08 3.24 -11.20
N GLY A 210 -4.19 4.10 -12.21
CA GLY A 210 -3.21 4.24 -13.30
C GLY A 210 -2.06 5.16 -12.88
N THR A 211 -0.87 4.62 -12.70
CA THR A 211 0.32 5.35 -12.27
C THR A 211 1.20 5.75 -13.46
N GLN A 212 2.20 6.61 -13.21
CA GLN A 212 3.18 7.06 -14.21
C GLN A 212 2.52 7.82 -15.38
N LEU A 213 1.47 8.59 -15.07
CA LEU A 213 0.70 9.35 -16.06
C LEU A 213 1.57 10.32 -16.88
N ASP A 214 2.63 10.84 -16.30
CA ASP A 214 3.63 11.70 -16.94
C ASP A 214 4.31 11.04 -18.16
N LEU A 215 4.39 9.71 -18.19
CA LEU A 215 5.05 8.97 -19.27
C LEU A 215 4.12 8.68 -20.47
N ARG A 216 2.81 8.91 -20.36
CA ARG A 216 1.85 8.56 -21.42
C ARG A 216 2.14 9.26 -22.75
N GLU A 217 2.61 10.50 -22.68
CA GLU A 217 2.94 11.33 -23.85
C GLU A 217 4.46 11.44 -24.07
N ASP A 218 5.27 10.72 -23.29
CA ASP A 218 6.73 10.75 -23.44
C ASP A 218 7.15 10.09 -24.76
N VAL A 219 7.87 10.84 -25.58
CA VAL A 219 8.25 10.43 -26.94
C VAL A 219 9.11 9.16 -26.93
N GLN A 220 10.04 9.04 -25.97
CA GLN A 220 10.94 7.89 -25.91
C GLN A 220 10.18 6.63 -25.50
N VAL A 221 9.28 6.75 -24.52
CA VAL A 221 8.40 5.66 -24.09
C VAL A 221 7.47 5.22 -25.22
N LEU A 222 6.87 6.17 -25.95
CA LEU A 222 6.01 5.88 -27.10
C LEU A 222 6.75 5.11 -28.20
N ILE A 223 7.99 5.51 -28.52
CA ILE A 223 8.83 4.81 -29.49
C ILE A 223 9.11 3.37 -29.02
N GLN A 224 9.48 3.17 -27.76
CA GLN A 224 9.76 1.85 -27.20
C GLN A 224 8.54 0.93 -27.19
N LEU A 225 7.35 1.47 -26.89
CA LEU A 225 6.09 0.73 -26.94
C LEU A 225 5.74 0.35 -28.38
N ALA A 226 5.88 1.28 -29.32
CA ALA A 226 5.61 1.02 -30.74
C ALA A 226 6.51 -0.08 -31.32
N GLN A 227 7.79 -0.12 -30.94
CA GLN A 227 8.72 -1.21 -31.31
C GLN A 227 8.24 -2.59 -30.84
N LYS A 228 7.50 -2.64 -29.73
CA LYS A 228 6.88 -3.86 -29.17
C LYS A 228 5.44 -4.07 -29.66
N GLN A 229 4.97 -3.27 -30.62
CA GLN A 229 3.58 -3.26 -31.09
C GLN A 229 2.56 -3.02 -29.96
N GLN A 230 2.95 -2.21 -28.97
CA GLN A 230 2.13 -1.84 -27.84
C GLN A 230 1.84 -0.34 -27.86
N ARG A 231 0.85 0.09 -27.07
CA ARG A 231 0.53 1.49 -26.81
C ARG A 231 0.27 1.69 -25.32
N PRO A 232 0.38 2.92 -24.80
CA PRO A 232 -0.09 3.21 -23.46
C PRO A 232 -1.57 2.83 -23.30
N VAL A 233 -1.92 2.42 -22.08
CA VAL A 233 -3.30 2.18 -21.66
C VAL A 233 -4.02 3.53 -21.62
N SER A 234 -5.16 3.62 -22.29
CA SER A 234 -5.95 4.85 -22.36
C SER A 234 -6.77 5.06 -21.08
N THR A 235 -7.19 6.31 -20.85
CA THR A 235 -8.06 6.63 -19.70
C THR A 235 -9.38 5.87 -19.78
N GLU A 236 -9.95 5.70 -20.99
CA GLU A 236 -11.20 4.99 -21.23
C GLU A 236 -11.09 3.50 -20.89
N GLU A 237 -9.96 2.87 -21.23
CA GLU A 237 -9.69 1.48 -20.86
C GLU A 237 -9.62 1.30 -19.35
N GLY A 238 -8.92 2.21 -18.66
CA GLY A 238 -8.83 2.21 -17.20
C GLY A 238 -10.20 2.40 -16.54
N GLN A 239 -10.99 3.37 -16.99
CA GLN A 239 -12.35 3.61 -16.49
C GLN A 239 -13.27 2.41 -16.72
N ARG A 240 -13.22 1.82 -17.92
CA ARG A 240 -14.03 0.64 -18.25
C ARG A 240 -13.66 -0.54 -17.34
N LEU A 241 -12.36 -0.81 -17.17
CA LEU A 241 -11.94 -1.88 -16.28
C LEU A 241 -12.38 -1.60 -14.84
N ALA A 242 -12.24 -0.37 -14.33
CA ALA A 242 -12.70 -0.03 -12.99
C ALA A 242 -14.19 -0.38 -12.76
N GLN A 243 -15.04 -0.12 -13.77
CA GLN A 243 -16.45 -0.50 -13.72
C GLN A 243 -16.64 -2.02 -13.73
N GLU A 244 -15.93 -2.72 -14.62
CA GLU A 244 -15.98 -4.20 -14.71
C GLU A 244 -15.53 -4.88 -13.41
N LEU A 245 -14.54 -4.30 -12.71
CA LEU A 245 -14.06 -4.81 -11.42
C LEU A 245 -14.95 -4.42 -10.22
N GLY A 246 -15.95 -3.55 -10.42
CA GLY A 246 -16.74 -2.99 -9.32
C GLY A 246 -15.90 -2.10 -8.38
N ALA A 247 -14.88 -1.42 -8.92
CA ALA A 247 -14.04 -0.51 -8.15
C ALA A 247 -14.88 0.64 -7.57
N ALA A 248 -14.57 1.04 -6.33
CA ALA A 248 -15.21 2.19 -5.69
C ALA A 248 -14.86 3.51 -6.39
N ALA A 249 -13.68 3.59 -7.00
CA ALA A 249 -13.24 4.73 -7.80
C ALA A 249 -12.16 4.32 -8.81
N PHE A 250 -11.93 5.20 -9.79
CA PHE A 250 -10.81 5.16 -10.72
C PHE A 250 -10.02 6.46 -10.64
N ALA A 251 -8.70 6.38 -10.61
CA ALA A 251 -7.82 7.53 -10.65
C ALA A 251 -6.59 7.28 -11.53
N GLU A 252 -6.10 8.32 -12.19
CA GLU A 252 -4.80 8.31 -12.84
C GLU A 252 -3.92 9.40 -12.24
N CYS A 253 -2.66 9.08 -11.96
CA CYS A 253 -1.77 10.00 -11.27
C CYS A 253 -0.31 9.85 -11.70
N SER A 254 0.45 10.90 -11.42
CA SER A 254 1.90 10.93 -11.59
C SER A 254 2.52 11.26 -10.24
N ALA A 255 3.31 10.32 -9.71
CA ALA A 255 4.09 10.58 -8.51
C ALA A 255 5.21 11.61 -8.77
N LEU A 256 5.74 11.67 -10.01
CA LEU A 256 6.81 12.57 -10.41
C LEU A 256 6.35 14.03 -10.44
N THR A 257 5.24 14.28 -11.13
CA THR A 257 4.68 15.64 -11.27
C THR A 257 3.69 16.00 -10.16
N GLN A 258 3.37 15.03 -9.29
CA GLN A 258 2.34 15.11 -8.25
C GLN A 258 0.91 15.33 -8.78
N LYS A 259 0.70 15.21 -10.10
CA LYS A 259 -0.63 15.32 -10.72
C LYS A 259 -1.57 14.25 -10.16
N ASN A 260 -2.73 14.70 -9.67
CA ASN A 260 -3.82 13.90 -9.07
C ASN A 260 -3.41 13.04 -7.86
N LEU A 261 -2.23 13.29 -7.27
CA LEU A 261 -1.70 12.45 -6.21
C LEU A 261 -2.59 12.49 -4.95
N LYS A 262 -2.99 13.69 -4.55
CA LYS A 262 -3.87 13.90 -3.40
C LYS A 262 -5.24 13.23 -3.63
N ASP A 263 -5.83 13.46 -4.80
CA ASP A 263 -7.16 12.95 -5.15
C ASP A 263 -7.23 11.42 -5.13
N THR A 264 -6.15 10.73 -5.54
CA THR A 264 -6.03 9.27 -5.43
C THR A 264 -6.16 8.79 -3.98
N PHE A 265 -5.44 9.40 -3.04
CA PHE A 265 -5.50 8.99 -1.62
C PHE A 265 -6.80 9.45 -0.94
N ASP A 266 -7.32 10.62 -1.30
CA ASP A 266 -8.63 11.09 -0.83
C ASP A 266 -9.74 10.10 -1.25
N SER A 267 -9.72 9.64 -2.50
CA SER A 267 -10.69 8.65 -3.01
C SER A 267 -10.64 7.34 -2.23
N ALA A 268 -9.43 6.88 -1.88
CA ALA A 268 -9.25 5.68 -1.05
C ALA A 268 -9.81 5.86 0.36
N ILE A 269 -9.54 7.01 1.00
CA ILE A 269 -10.08 7.31 2.33
C ILE A 269 -11.61 7.35 2.29
N LEU A 270 -12.19 8.04 1.30
CA LEU A 270 -13.64 8.13 1.14
C LEU A 270 -14.28 6.75 0.89
N ALA A 271 -13.66 5.91 0.06
CA ALA A 271 -14.13 4.55 -0.20
C ALA A 271 -14.17 3.70 1.09
N SER A 272 -13.14 3.83 1.95
CA SER A 272 -13.10 3.13 3.24
C SER A 272 -14.25 3.53 4.17
N PHE A 273 -14.65 4.81 4.16
CA PHE A 273 -15.74 5.30 5.01
C PHE A 273 -17.11 4.84 4.51
N GLN A 274 -17.34 4.88 3.20
CA GLN A 274 -18.60 4.42 2.60
C GLN A 274 -18.84 2.93 2.89
N GLN A 275 -17.77 2.11 2.83
CA GLN A 275 -17.87 0.70 3.18
C GLN A 275 -18.22 0.52 4.67
N ALA A 276 -17.55 1.22 5.59
CA ALA A 276 -17.83 1.12 7.02
C ALA A 276 -19.28 1.50 7.38
N GLU A 277 -19.83 2.52 6.71
CA GLU A 277 -21.24 2.93 6.88
C GLU A 277 -22.20 1.86 6.35
N SER A 278 -21.94 1.29 5.17
CA SER A 278 -22.77 0.23 4.57
C SER A 278 -22.83 -1.03 5.45
N VAL A 279 -21.70 -1.44 6.04
CA VAL A 279 -21.62 -2.60 6.95
C VAL A 279 -22.40 -2.33 8.23
N THR A 280 -22.29 -1.11 8.77
CA THR A 280 -23.01 -0.72 10.00
C THR A 280 -24.52 -0.73 9.80
N VAL A 281 -25.01 -0.17 8.69
CA VAL A 281 -26.44 -0.14 8.36
C VAL A 281 -26.99 -1.56 8.14
N GLN A 282 -26.24 -2.42 7.45
CA GLN A 282 -26.64 -3.83 7.25
C GLN A 282 -26.71 -4.60 8.58
N GLN A 283 -25.74 -4.42 9.48
CA GLN A 283 -25.77 -5.03 10.80
C GLN A 283 -26.93 -4.52 11.65
N GLN A 284 -27.24 -3.22 11.61
CA GLN A 284 -28.41 -2.65 12.28
C GLN A 284 -29.72 -3.22 11.70
N ARG A 285 -29.83 -3.35 10.37
CA ARG A 285 -31.00 -3.95 9.72
C ARG A 285 -31.17 -5.43 10.09
N MET A 286 -30.09 -6.21 10.09
CA MET A 286 -30.09 -7.62 10.50
C MET A 286 -30.43 -7.82 11.99
N THR A 287 -29.93 -6.96 12.87
CA THR A 287 -30.26 -7.00 14.30
C THR A 287 -31.71 -6.60 14.55
N LEU A 288 -32.23 -5.61 13.83
CA LEU A 288 -33.66 -5.27 13.85
C LEU A 288 -34.53 -6.42 13.33
N LEU A 289 -34.18 -7.04 12.19
CA LEU A 289 -34.87 -8.20 11.64
C LEU A 289 -34.88 -9.42 12.59
N ARG A 290 -33.80 -9.64 13.34
CA ARG A 290 -33.72 -10.69 14.36
C ARG A 290 -34.59 -10.40 15.58
N LYS A 291 -34.74 -9.13 15.95
CA LYS A 291 -35.58 -8.68 17.07
C LYS A 291 -37.06 -8.58 16.70
N THR A 292 -37.40 -8.50 15.41
CA THR A 292 -38.81 -8.51 14.97
C THR A 292 -39.42 -9.92 15.05
N PRO A 293 -40.58 -10.08 15.72
CA PRO A 293 -41.33 -11.34 15.77
C PRO A 293 -41.62 -11.93 14.38
N ASP A 294 -41.63 -13.25 14.25
CA ASP A 294 -41.76 -13.94 12.94
C ASP A 294 -43.01 -13.53 12.15
N LYS A 295 -44.12 -13.22 12.83
CA LYS A 295 -45.36 -12.73 12.22
C LYS A 295 -45.20 -11.42 11.43
N ILE A 296 -44.12 -10.67 11.70
CA ILE A 296 -43.84 -9.33 11.15
C ILE A 296 -42.81 -9.41 10.00
N LYS A 297 -42.05 -10.50 9.90
CA LYS A 297 -41.02 -10.70 8.86
C LYS A 297 -41.57 -10.80 7.43
N ASN A 298 -42.86 -11.11 7.28
CA ASN A 298 -43.55 -11.25 5.99
C ASN A 298 -44.29 -9.99 5.52
N LEU A 299 -44.12 -8.85 6.20
CA LEU A 299 -44.74 -7.59 5.77
C LEU A 299 -43.97 -6.97 4.60
N SER A 300 -44.71 -6.32 3.69
CA SER A 300 -44.21 -5.78 2.42
C SER A 300 -43.09 -4.74 2.58
N GLU A 301 -42.24 -4.56 1.56
CA GLU A 301 -41.13 -3.58 1.57
C GLU A 301 -41.57 -2.15 1.97
N THR A 302 -42.79 -1.77 1.63
CA THR A 302 -43.41 -0.48 2.02
C THR A 302 -43.61 -0.33 3.53
N TRP A 303 -43.82 -1.43 4.26
CA TRP A 303 -43.97 -1.42 5.71
C TRP A 303 -42.63 -1.19 6.42
N TRP A 304 -41.55 -1.79 5.92
CA TRP A 304 -40.19 -1.62 6.45
C TRP A 304 -39.63 -0.20 6.24
N ARG A 305 -39.94 0.45 5.12
CA ARG A 305 -39.60 1.88 4.91
C ARG A 305 -40.24 2.77 5.97
N LYS A 306 -41.45 2.45 6.42
CA LYS A 306 -42.21 3.22 7.41
C LYS A 306 -41.63 3.09 8.82
N ILE A 307 -41.14 1.90 9.20
CA ILE A 307 -40.41 1.71 10.47
C ILE A 307 -39.02 2.37 10.44
N GLY A 308 -38.33 2.32 9.30
CA GLY A 308 -37.04 3.01 9.13
C GLY A 308 -37.12 4.51 9.47
N CYS A 309 -38.21 5.18 9.10
CA CYS A 309 -38.46 6.57 9.50
C CYS A 309 -38.76 6.75 10.99
N LEU A 310 -39.51 5.83 11.62
CA LEU A 310 -39.89 5.92 13.04
C LEU A 310 -38.71 5.74 14.01
N VAL A 311 -37.68 5.00 13.61
CA VAL A 311 -36.47 4.79 14.44
C VAL A 311 -35.44 5.91 14.22
N GLY A 312 -35.56 6.69 13.14
CA GLY A 312 -34.67 7.81 12.82
C GLY A 312 -34.94 9.13 13.56
N GLU A 313 -36.05 9.27 14.29
CA GLU A 313 -36.45 10.53 14.93
C GLU A 313 -36.16 10.64 16.44
N GLN A 314 -35.43 9.69 17.06
CA GLN A 314 -35.14 9.74 18.51
C GLN A 314 -33.75 10.29 18.86
N SER A 315 -33.31 11.36 18.20
CA SER A 315 -32.16 12.15 18.68
C SER A 315 -32.31 13.64 18.39
N CYS A 316 -33.33 14.28 18.95
CA CYS A 316 -33.27 15.66 19.41
C CYS A 316 -34.57 16.00 20.13
N GLN A 317 -34.60 15.81 21.44
CA GLN A 317 -35.25 16.71 22.39
C GLN A 317 -35.05 16.16 23.80
N THR A 318 -34.07 16.71 24.50
CA THR A 318 -34.06 16.72 25.97
C THR A 318 -33.49 18.05 26.40
N LYS A 319 -34.43 18.94 26.75
CA LYS A 319 -34.37 20.15 27.59
C LYS A 319 -33.14 21.04 27.56
#